data_AF-A0AAD7FYY9-F1
#
_entry.id   AF-A0AAD7FYY9-F1
#
_cell.length_a   1.000
_cell.length_b   1.000
_cell.length_c   1.000
_cell.angle_alpha   90.00
_cell.angle_beta   90.00
_cell.angle_gamma   90.00
#
_symmetry.space_group_name_H-M   'P 1'
#
loop_
_entity.id
_entity.type
_entity.pdbx_description
1 polymer ?
#
loop_
_entity_poly.entity_id
_entity_poly.type
_entity_poly.pdbx_seq_one_letter_code
_entity_poly.pdbx_strand_id
1 'polypeptide(L)'
;MEGAKAGTSITKSRKLFSGFRKAKPAAEDVSLAFKFQDLPYDILLLILAHLPRNYILTLCLLSRSMFDLLVPPLYASVDLKTSSACRATLSSKRLFEPNMAAHMRKLIVRPNHPSCWARTNEPAVDESWVADTLARLASSGHLANLHTFIWDGMESPSDSLWLALRLK
;
A
#
# COMPACT_ATOMS: atom_id res chain seq x y z
N MET A 1 -22.43 -16.71 71.47
CA MET A 1 -21.52 -17.45 70.57
C MET A 1 -20.39 -16.50 70.24
N GLU A 2 -19.36 -16.50 71.09
CA GLU A 2 -18.13 -17.28 70.87
C GLU A 2 -17.46 -16.84 69.57
N GLY A 3 -16.25 -16.33 69.52
CA GLY A 3 -15.22 -16.16 70.52
C GLY A 3 -13.97 -15.76 69.74
N ALA A 4 -13.29 -14.71 70.20
CA ALA A 4 -11.97 -14.37 69.71
C ALA A 4 -10.96 -15.43 70.16
N LYS A 5 -10.16 -15.97 69.23
CA LYS A 5 -8.91 -16.71 69.49
C LYS A 5 -7.94 -16.43 68.34
N ALA A 6 -6.80 -15.80 68.65
CA ALA A 6 -5.50 -16.46 68.86
C ALA A 6 -4.95 -17.00 67.52
N GLY A 7 -3.83 -16.53 66.99
CA GLY A 7 -2.56 -16.27 67.64
C GLY A 7 -1.52 -17.23 67.03
N THR A 8 -0.25 -16.83 67.09
CA THR A 8 0.96 -17.68 67.00
C THR A 8 1.68 -17.77 65.65
N SER A 9 2.85 -17.14 65.66
CA SER A 9 4.01 -17.30 64.77
C SER A 9 4.43 -18.75 64.56
N ILE A 10 4.88 -19.11 63.35
CA ILE A 10 5.80 -20.22 63.16
C ILE A 10 6.88 -19.86 62.13
N THR A 11 8.05 -19.58 62.68
CA THR A 11 9.39 -19.62 62.06
C THR A 11 9.63 -21.00 61.45
N LYS A 12 10.20 -21.08 60.23
CA LYS A 12 11.14 -22.17 59.89
C LYS A 12 11.91 -21.86 58.60
N SER A 13 13.15 -21.45 58.81
CA SER A 13 14.28 -21.68 57.92
C SER A 13 14.24 -23.08 57.33
N ARG A 14 14.64 -23.25 56.06
CA ARG A 14 15.43 -24.41 55.60
C ARG A 14 15.94 -24.25 54.17
N LYS A 15 17.28 -24.32 54.08
CA LYS A 15 18.10 -25.00 53.07
C LYS A 15 18.24 -24.31 51.72
N LEU A 16 19.41 -23.73 51.42
CA LEU A 16 20.60 -24.45 50.94
C LEU A 16 20.25 -25.48 49.87
N PHE A 17 20.12 -24.99 48.63
CA PHE A 17 20.52 -25.74 47.45
C PHE A 17 21.44 -24.85 46.61
N SER A 18 22.71 -24.92 47.00
CA SER A 18 23.86 -24.71 46.12
C SER A 18 23.82 -25.69 44.96
N GLY A 19 24.25 -25.21 43.80
CA GLY A 19 24.86 -26.07 42.77
C GLY A 19 23.87 -26.68 41.80
N PHE A 20 23.67 -26.00 40.67
CA PHE A 20 23.70 -26.54 39.30
C PHE A 20 23.22 -25.45 38.34
N ARG A 21 23.91 -24.30 38.30
CA ARG A 21 23.84 -23.44 37.12
C ARG A 21 24.75 -24.06 36.07
N LYS A 22 24.18 -24.95 35.25
CA LYS A 22 24.78 -25.33 33.98
C LYS A 22 25.21 -24.04 33.28
N ALA A 23 26.49 -23.94 32.97
CA ALA A 23 27.02 -22.88 32.12
C ALA A 23 26.20 -22.88 30.83
N LYS A 24 25.43 -21.81 30.63
CA LYS A 24 24.81 -21.50 29.36
C LYS A 24 25.97 -21.23 28.39
N PRO A 25 26.18 -22.05 27.34
CA PRO A 25 27.14 -21.66 26.32
C PRO A 25 26.65 -20.31 25.78
N ALA A 26 27.54 -19.32 25.81
CA ALA A 26 27.38 -18.08 25.10
C ALA A 26 27.35 -18.44 23.60
N ALA A 27 26.18 -18.83 23.12
CA ALA A 27 25.82 -18.54 21.75
C ALA A 27 25.81 -17.02 21.69
N GLU A 28 26.90 -16.44 21.20
CA GLU A 28 26.84 -15.15 20.55
C GLU A 28 25.90 -15.33 19.36
N ASP A 29 24.60 -15.25 19.65
CA ASP A 29 23.60 -14.90 18.66
C ASP A 29 24.00 -13.49 18.20
N VAL A 30 24.91 -13.42 17.24
CA VAL A 30 25.01 -12.27 16.36
C VAL A 30 23.69 -12.26 15.61
N SER A 31 22.67 -11.73 16.26
CA SER A 31 21.40 -11.41 15.64
C SER A 31 21.72 -10.28 14.70
N LEU A 32 22.18 -10.64 13.50
CA LEU A 32 22.11 -9.83 12.29
C LEU A 32 20.64 -9.69 11.91
N ALA A 33 19.81 -9.23 12.85
CA ALA A 33 18.51 -8.67 12.56
C ALA A 33 18.78 -7.32 11.89
N PHE A 34 19.34 -7.36 10.70
CA PHE A 34 19.46 -6.23 9.81
C PHE A 34 18.02 -5.79 9.55
N LYS A 35 17.59 -4.71 10.21
CA LYS A 35 16.25 -4.22 9.99
C LYS A 35 16.29 -3.57 8.62
N PHE A 36 15.30 -3.85 7.78
CA PHE A 36 15.13 -3.15 6.50
C PHE A 36 15.12 -1.62 6.66
N GLN A 37 14.87 -1.13 7.88
CA GLN A 37 14.89 0.28 8.27
C GLN A 37 16.30 0.89 8.32
N ASP A 38 17.34 0.07 8.44
CA ASP A 38 18.74 0.51 8.50
C ASP A 38 19.35 0.66 7.09
N LEU A 39 18.62 0.24 6.04
CA LEU A 39 19.08 0.35 4.66
C LEU A 39 18.81 1.77 4.13
N PRO A 40 19.79 2.44 3.51
CA PRO A 40 19.57 3.74 2.88
C PRO A 40 18.49 3.64 1.80
N TYR A 41 17.66 4.69 1.73
CA TYR A 41 16.48 4.76 0.87
C TYR A 41 16.79 4.49 -0.61
N ASP A 42 17.93 4.96 -1.10
CA ASP A 42 18.32 4.79 -2.50
C ASP A 42 18.56 3.32 -2.87
N ILE A 43 19.14 2.55 -1.95
CA ILE A 43 19.39 1.12 -2.15
C ILE A 43 18.07 0.35 -2.09
N LEU A 44 17.14 0.74 -1.20
CA LEU A 44 15.80 0.19 -1.18
C LEU A 44 15.10 0.40 -2.52
N LEU A 45 15.09 1.63 -3.05
CA LEU A 45 14.48 1.94 -4.34
C LEU A 45 15.09 1.14 -5.48
N LEU A 46 16.41 0.97 -5.49
CA LEU A 46 17.13 0.13 -6.47
C LEU A 46 16.66 -1.32 -6.42
N ILE A 47 16.60 -1.92 -5.23
CA ILE A 47 16.10 -3.28 -5.04
C ILE A 47 14.67 -3.39 -5.58
N LEU A 48 13.82 -2.44 -5.19
CA LEU A 48 12.40 -2.42 -5.58
C LEU A 48 12.19 -2.26 -7.08
N ALA A 49 13.06 -1.50 -7.77
CA ALA A 49 13.03 -1.36 -9.22
C ALA A 49 13.27 -2.71 -9.94
N HIS A 50 13.98 -3.64 -9.31
CA HIS A 50 14.24 -4.98 -9.84
C HIS A 50 13.22 -6.04 -9.40
N LEU A 51 12.30 -5.72 -8.47
CA LEU A 51 11.30 -6.67 -8.00
C LEU A 51 10.05 -6.71 -8.90
N PRO A 52 9.40 -7.88 -9.05
CA PRO A 52 8.09 -7.96 -9.67
C PRO A 52 7.06 -7.19 -8.84
N ARG A 53 6.10 -6.52 -9.51
CA ARG A 53 5.06 -5.70 -8.86
C ARG A 53 4.25 -6.46 -7.79
N ASN A 54 4.08 -7.77 -7.95
CA ASN A 54 3.38 -8.62 -6.97
C ASN A 54 4.10 -8.63 -5.60
N TYR A 55 5.43 -8.70 -5.58
CA TYR A 55 6.19 -8.69 -4.33
C TYR A 55 6.21 -7.30 -3.69
N ILE A 56 6.19 -6.24 -4.49
CA ILE A 56 6.08 -4.86 -3.99
C ILE A 56 4.79 -4.69 -3.18
N LEU A 57 3.67 -5.22 -3.68
CA LEU A 57 2.40 -5.19 -2.95
C LEU A 57 2.46 -5.99 -1.64
N THR A 58 3.08 -7.17 -1.64
CA THR A 58 3.29 -7.94 -0.41
C THR A 58 4.12 -7.16 0.60
N LEU A 59 5.18 -6.48 0.16
CA LEU A 59 6.01 -5.64 1.03
C LEU A 59 5.23 -4.46 1.64
N CYS A 60 4.36 -3.83 0.84
CA CYS A 60 3.43 -2.81 1.33
C CYS A 60 2.49 -3.33 2.43
N LEU A 61 2.10 -4.60 2.39
CA LEU A 61 1.21 -5.22 3.38
C LEU A 61 1.96 -5.69 4.64
N LEU A 62 3.27 -5.94 4.55
CA LEU A 62 4.08 -6.41 5.67
C LEU A 62 4.43 -5.31 6.67
N SER A 63 4.60 -4.07 6.21
CA SER A 63 4.93 -2.94 7.09
C SER A 63 4.34 -1.63 6.60
N ARG A 64 3.81 -0.84 7.53
CA ARG A 64 3.30 0.51 7.24
C ARG A 64 4.41 1.48 6.81
N SER A 65 5.62 1.35 7.38
CA SER A 65 6.76 2.17 6.95
C SER A 65 7.16 1.87 5.50
N MET A 66 7.07 0.60 5.09
CA MET A 66 7.33 0.22 3.70
C MET A 66 6.23 0.73 2.78
N PHE A 67 4.96 0.66 3.21
CA PHE A 67 3.84 1.24 2.46
C PHE A 67 4.10 2.73 2.14
N ASP A 68 4.41 3.55 3.15
CA ASP A 68 4.61 5.00 2.93
C ASP A 68 5.78 5.30 1.97
N LEU A 69 6.85 4.49 2.01
CA LEU A 69 7.99 4.61 1.09
C LEU A 69 7.68 4.11 -0.33
N LEU A 70 6.80 3.10 -0.45
CA LEU A 70 6.46 2.42 -1.70
C LEU A 70 5.28 3.04 -2.45
N VAL A 71 4.47 3.85 -1.77
CA VAL A 71 3.33 4.53 -2.38
C VAL A 71 3.75 5.37 -3.60
N PRO A 72 4.75 6.26 -3.53
CA PRO A 72 5.14 7.07 -4.70
C PRO A 72 5.53 6.24 -5.94
N PRO A 73 6.44 5.25 -5.86
CA PRO A 73 6.81 4.45 -7.03
C PRO A 73 5.69 3.51 -7.50
N LEU A 74 4.83 3.03 -6.58
CA LEU A 74 3.71 2.16 -6.95
C LEU A 74 2.65 2.90 -7.76
N TYR A 75 2.30 4.12 -7.33
CA TYR A 75 1.32 4.97 -8.01
C TYR A 75 1.91 5.79 -9.15
N ALA A 76 3.23 5.78 -9.34
CA ALA A 76 3.88 6.46 -10.48
C ALA A 76 3.33 6.02 -11.83
N SER A 77 2.97 4.73 -11.98
CA SER A 77 2.36 4.21 -13.21
C SER A 77 1.12 3.37 -12.90
N VAL A 78 -0.04 3.94 -13.17
CA VAL A 78 -1.35 3.31 -13.02
C VAL A 78 -1.86 2.89 -14.39
N ASP A 79 -2.20 1.61 -14.51
CA ASP A 79 -2.76 1.01 -15.72
C ASP A 79 -4.10 0.35 -15.38
N LEU A 80 -5.18 0.98 -15.82
CA LEU A 80 -6.55 0.54 -15.60
C LEU A 80 -6.99 -0.31 -16.79
N LYS A 81 -6.64 -1.60 -16.73
CA LYS A 81 -6.87 -2.56 -17.82
C LYS A 81 -8.30 -3.08 -17.95
N THR A 82 -9.06 -3.07 -16.85
CA THR A 82 -10.41 -3.63 -16.81
C THR A 82 -11.43 -2.55 -16.46
N SER A 83 -12.65 -2.70 -16.99
CA SER A 83 -13.77 -1.81 -16.70
C SER A 83 -14.07 -1.78 -15.19
N SER A 84 -14.08 -2.96 -14.56
CA SER A 84 -14.19 -3.13 -13.11
C SER A 84 -13.12 -2.38 -12.31
N ALA A 85 -11.84 -2.46 -12.71
CA ALA A 85 -10.75 -1.75 -12.05
C ALA A 85 -10.86 -0.22 -12.25
N CYS A 86 -11.26 0.21 -13.45
CA CYS A 86 -11.51 1.62 -13.74
C CYS A 86 -12.58 2.20 -12.83
N ARG A 87 -13.74 1.53 -12.76
CA ARG A 87 -14.86 1.94 -11.90
C ARG A 87 -14.46 1.91 -10.42
N ALA A 88 -13.80 0.85 -9.95
CA ALA A 88 -13.39 0.74 -8.56
C ALA A 88 -12.37 1.82 -8.16
N THR A 89 -11.42 2.14 -9.04
CA THR A 89 -10.39 3.14 -8.77
C THR A 89 -10.96 4.55 -8.82
N LEU A 90 -11.77 4.89 -9.83
CA LEU A 90 -12.36 6.22 -9.99
C LEU A 90 -13.49 6.51 -9.01
N SER A 91 -14.20 5.49 -8.53
CA SER A 91 -15.19 5.64 -7.45
C SER A 91 -14.56 5.72 -6.06
N SER A 92 -13.28 5.36 -5.92
CA SER A 92 -12.58 5.43 -4.64
C SER A 92 -12.36 6.89 -4.24
N LYS A 93 -12.93 7.27 -3.09
CA LYS A 93 -12.71 8.61 -2.50
C LYS A 93 -11.24 8.92 -2.26
N ARG A 94 -10.39 7.89 -2.06
CA ARG A 94 -8.95 8.06 -1.87
C ARG A 94 -8.24 8.65 -3.08
N LEU A 95 -8.81 8.51 -4.28
CA LEU A 95 -8.24 9.11 -5.49
C LEU A 95 -8.41 10.63 -5.49
N PHE A 96 -9.42 11.14 -4.78
CA PHE A 96 -9.63 12.57 -4.55
C PHE A 96 -8.84 13.08 -3.33
N GLU A 97 -8.01 12.25 -2.70
CA GLU A 97 -7.05 12.73 -1.71
C GLU A 97 -5.76 13.18 -2.44
N PRO A 98 -5.26 14.39 -2.15
CA PRO A 98 -4.10 14.97 -2.82
C PRO A 98 -2.85 14.09 -2.70
N ASN A 99 -2.73 13.33 -1.61
CA ASN A 99 -1.55 12.52 -1.35
C ASN A 99 -1.39 11.35 -2.32
N MET A 100 -2.46 10.72 -2.79
CA MET A 100 -2.34 9.54 -3.67
C MET A 100 -2.26 9.92 -5.14
N ALA A 101 -3.16 10.80 -5.60
CA ALA A 101 -3.21 11.19 -7.00
C ALA A 101 -1.99 12.03 -7.42
N ALA A 102 -1.39 12.80 -6.50
CA ALA A 102 -0.20 13.58 -6.81
C ALA A 102 1.01 12.70 -7.18
N HIS A 103 1.03 11.42 -6.80
CA HIS A 103 2.11 10.53 -7.19
C HIS A 103 1.93 9.94 -8.60
N MET A 104 0.77 10.14 -9.24
CA MET A 104 0.50 9.60 -10.57
C MET A 104 1.27 10.36 -11.64
N ARG A 105 2.24 9.68 -12.25
CA ARG A 105 3.04 10.22 -13.35
C ARG A 105 2.53 9.72 -14.69
N LYS A 106 2.17 8.44 -14.78
CA LYS A 106 1.66 7.79 -15.98
C LYS A 106 0.32 7.15 -15.69
N LEU A 107 -0.70 7.54 -16.44
CA LEU A 107 -2.05 7.01 -16.34
C LEU A 107 -2.46 6.43 -17.69
N ILE A 108 -2.74 5.14 -17.71
CA ILE A 108 -3.30 4.43 -18.86
C ILE A 108 -4.72 4.02 -18.49
N VAL A 109 -5.70 4.45 -19.28
CA VAL A 109 -7.12 4.18 -19.02
C VAL A 109 -7.67 3.37 -20.18
N ARG A 110 -8.13 2.14 -19.89
CA ARG A 110 -8.70 1.22 -20.87
C ARG A 110 -10.12 0.80 -20.45
N PRO A 111 -11.11 1.68 -20.61
CA PRO A 111 -12.43 1.47 -20.04
C PRO A 111 -13.17 0.25 -20.65
N ASN A 112 -12.85 -0.15 -21.89
CA ASN A 112 -13.50 -1.25 -22.60
C ASN A 112 -12.52 -2.16 -23.38
N HIS A 113 -11.37 -2.51 -22.79
CA HIS A 113 -10.35 -3.29 -23.49
C HIS A 113 -10.83 -4.70 -23.90
N PRO A 114 -10.57 -5.16 -25.14
CA PRO A 114 -11.13 -6.39 -25.70
C PRO A 114 -10.70 -7.68 -24.99
N SER A 115 -9.58 -7.66 -24.24
CA SER A 115 -9.18 -8.80 -23.42
C SER A 115 -10.20 -9.15 -22.32
N CYS A 116 -11.10 -8.22 -21.99
CA CYS A 116 -12.20 -8.43 -21.04
C CYS A 116 -13.49 -8.93 -21.71
N TRP A 117 -13.62 -8.88 -23.04
CA TRP A 117 -14.83 -9.38 -23.74
C TRP A 117 -15.02 -10.89 -23.62
N ALA A 118 -13.96 -11.64 -23.28
CA ALA A 118 -14.07 -13.06 -22.94
C ALA A 118 -14.85 -13.31 -21.62
N ARG A 119 -15.02 -12.27 -20.78
CA ARG A 119 -15.88 -12.30 -19.59
C ARG A 119 -17.20 -11.60 -19.90
N THR A 120 -18.12 -12.34 -20.50
CA THR A 120 -19.46 -11.93 -20.96
C THR A 120 -20.36 -11.28 -19.89
N ASN A 121 -19.95 -11.26 -18.63
CA ASN A 121 -20.73 -10.75 -17.49
C ASN A 121 -20.21 -9.44 -16.88
N GLU A 122 -19.09 -8.87 -17.34
CA GLU A 122 -18.66 -7.55 -16.84
C GLU A 122 -19.45 -6.44 -17.56
N PRO A 123 -20.23 -5.60 -16.84
CA PRO A 123 -20.96 -4.52 -17.46
C PRO A 123 -19.98 -3.54 -18.11
N ALA A 124 -20.31 -3.09 -19.32
CA ALA A 124 -19.58 -2.03 -19.99
C ALA A 124 -19.55 -0.79 -19.09
N VAL A 125 -18.39 -0.16 -18.99
CA VAL A 125 -18.25 1.10 -18.25
C VAL A 125 -18.57 2.24 -19.21
N ASP A 126 -19.35 3.19 -18.71
CA ASP A 126 -19.63 4.44 -19.39
C ASP A 126 -18.32 5.24 -19.52
N GLU A 127 -17.80 5.32 -20.75
CA GLU A 127 -16.56 6.03 -21.07
C GLU A 127 -16.70 7.55 -20.82
N SER A 128 -17.91 8.10 -21.00
CA SER A 128 -18.19 9.51 -20.74
C SER A 128 -18.05 9.81 -19.25
N TRP A 129 -18.61 8.95 -18.40
CA TRP A 129 -18.44 9.07 -16.94
C TRP A 129 -16.97 8.99 -16.50
N VAL A 130 -16.18 8.11 -17.13
CA VAL A 130 -14.73 8.00 -16.88
C VAL A 130 -14.02 9.29 -17.26
N ALA A 131 -14.27 9.81 -18.47
CA ALA A 131 -13.67 11.04 -18.97
C ALA A 131 -14.03 12.24 -18.08
N ASP A 132 -15.29 12.39 -17.70
CA ASP A 132 -15.76 13.47 -16.82
C ASP A 132 -15.14 13.40 -15.42
N THR A 133 -14.99 12.18 -14.88
CA THR A 133 -14.36 11.99 -13.58
C THR A 133 -12.88 12.33 -13.61
N LEU A 134 -12.17 11.94 -14.66
CA LEU A 134 -10.77 12.31 -14.87
C LEU A 134 -10.60 13.82 -15.10
N ALA A 135 -11.52 14.46 -15.83
CA ALA A 135 -11.49 15.89 -16.05
C ALA A 135 -11.64 16.65 -14.72
N ARG A 136 -12.56 16.23 -13.84
CA ARG A 136 -12.69 16.79 -12.48
C ARG A 136 -11.44 16.59 -11.63
N LEU A 137 -10.81 15.41 -11.70
CA LEU A 137 -9.55 15.13 -10.99
C LEU A 137 -8.40 16.01 -11.49
N ALA A 138 -8.30 16.22 -12.81
CA ALA A 138 -7.32 17.10 -13.41
C ALA A 138 -7.56 18.57 -12.99
N SER A 139 -8.78 19.08 -13.16
CA SER A 139 -9.13 20.47 -12.81
C SER A 139 -9.00 20.81 -11.32
N SER A 140 -9.03 19.80 -10.44
CA SER A 140 -8.82 19.99 -9.01
C SER A 140 -7.34 19.95 -8.59
N GLY A 141 -6.41 19.82 -9.55
CA GLY A 141 -4.97 19.84 -9.30
C GLY A 141 -4.39 18.52 -8.76
N HIS A 142 -5.21 17.48 -8.61
CA HIS A 142 -4.78 16.18 -8.09
C HIS A 142 -3.80 15.45 -9.02
N LEU A 143 -3.83 15.78 -10.32
CA LEU A 143 -2.98 15.18 -11.36
C LEU A 143 -1.80 16.09 -11.77
N ALA A 144 -1.33 16.96 -10.87
CA ALA A 144 -0.27 17.93 -11.16
C ALA A 144 1.03 17.29 -11.71
N ASN A 145 1.41 16.10 -11.23
CA ASN A 145 2.63 15.41 -11.66
C ASN A 145 2.43 14.44 -12.85
N LEU A 146 1.24 14.43 -13.46
CA LEU A 146 0.94 13.55 -14.57
C LEU A 146 1.67 14.04 -15.83
N HIS A 147 2.58 13.24 -16.38
CA HIS A 147 3.30 13.56 -17.62
C HIS A 147 2.77 12.76 -18.81
N THR A 148 2.39 11.50 -18.58
CA THR A 148 1.89 10.60 -19.62
C THR A 148 0.44 10.24 -19.34
N PHE A 149 -0.44 10.57 -20.28
CA PHE A 149 -1.81 10.09 -20.31
C PHE A 149 -2.05 9.31 -21.58
N ILE A 150 -2.54 8.08 -21.45
CA ILE A 150 -2.90 7.22 -22.57
C ILE A 150 -4.36 6.82 -22.41
N TRP A 151 -5.16 7.21 -23.39
CA TRP A 151 -6.54 6.78 -23.51
C TRP A 151 -6.63 5.64 -24.53
N ASP A 152 -7.21 4.52 -24.10
CA ASP A 152 -7.42 3.31 -24.90
C ASP A 152 -8.88 2.86 -24.72
N GLY A 153 -9.80 3.77 -25.02
CA GLY A 153 -11.24 3.55 -25.06
C GLY A 153 -11.73 3.29 -26.49
N MET A 154 -12.97 2.82 -26.60
CA MET A 154 -13.63 2.63 -27.91
C MET A 154 -13.98 3.99 -28.54
N GLU A 155 -14.33 4.96 -27.70
CA GLU A 155 -14.66 6.32 -28.10
C GLU A 155 -13.52 7.29 -27.75
N SER A 156 -13.42 8.40 -28.48
CA SER A 156 -12.53 9.50 -28.09
C SER A 156 -13.09 10.15 -26.83
N PRO A 157 -12.25 10.49 -25.83
CA PRO A 157 -12.75 11.18 -24.66
C PRO A 157 -13.13 12.62 -25.03
N SER A 158 -13.94 13.24 -24.18
CA SER A 158 -14.42 14.61 -24.34
C SER A 158 -13.27 15.61 -24.37
N ASP A 159 -13.42 16.69 -25.15
CA ASP A 159 -12.44 17.78 -25.23
C ASP A 159 -12.16 18.44 -23.87
N SER A 160 -13.15 18.43 -22.98
CA SER A 160 -13.03 18.93 -21.61
C SER A 160 -11.93 18.19 -20.83
N LEU A 161 -11.76 16.87 -21.04
CA LEU A 161 -10.69 16.11 -20.42
C LEU A 161 -9.33 16.57 -20.91
N TRP A 162 -9.16 16.70 -22.24
CA TRP A 162 -7.89 17.15 -22.82
C TRP A 162 -7.52 18.56 -22.39
N LEU A 163 -8.51 19.45 -22.28
CA LEU A 163 -8.32 20.81 -21.76
C LEU A 163 -7.93 20.79 -20.28
N ALA A 164 -8.63 20.02 -19.44
CA ALA A 164 -8.29 19.88 -18.02
C ALA A 164 -6.88 19.30 -17.83
N LEU A 165 -6.46 18.37 -18.68
CA LEU A 165 -5.11 17.83 -18.73
C LEU A 165 -4.09 18.79 -19.37
N ARG A 166 -4.46 19.93 -19.93
CA ARG A 166 -3.49 20.93 -20.41
C ARG A 166 -3.33 22.07 -19.44
N LEU A 167 -4.40 22.40 -18.73
CA LEU A 167 -4.51 23.48 -17.76
C LEU A 167 -4.10 23.06 -16.34
N LYS A 168 -3.36 21.95 -16.20
CA LYS A 168 -2.93 21.39 -14.91
C LYS A 168 -2.07 22.36 -14.12
#